data_AF-A0AAV1FKR8-F1
#
_entry.id   AF-A0AAV1FKR8-F1
#
_cell.length_a   1.000
_cell.length_b   1.000
_cell.length_c   1.000
_cell.angle_alpha   90.00
_cell.angle_beta   90.00
_cell.angle_gamma   90.00
#
_symmetry.space_group_name_H-M   'P 1'
#
loop_
_entity.id
_entity.type
_entity.pdbx_description
1 polymer ?
#
loop_
_entity_poly.entity_id
_entity_poly.type
_entity_poly.pdbx_seq_one_letter_code
_entity_poly.pdbx_strand_id
1 'polypeptide(L)'
;MHSASYGYSGPNGHYASGKETGSKKKICIAIGVLVALLVLAAIAAFLIWLFVFKDADSDATISKQLSPSTRVFSGHMKLADVKYSDKLENTKSKEFEELAEKLEAVLEENYNTDPLFAKYYTKSAVTAFRYRQAF
;
A
#
# COMPACT_ATOMS: atom_id res chain seq x y z
N MET A 1 86.98 64.00 -11.56
CA MET A 1 85.94 63.64 -12.55
C MET A 1 85.24 62.40 -12.03
N HIS A 2 84.10 62.57 -11.36
CA HIS A 2 83.39 61.50 -10.65
C HIS A 2 82.14 61.12 -11.43
N SER A 3 82.13 59.92 -12.00
CA SER A 3 80.94 59.30 -12.60
C SER A 3 80.25 58.47 -11.52
N ALA A 4 79.04 58.89 -11.15
CA ALA A 4 78.17 58.16 -10.23
C ALA A 4 77.52 56.98 -10.96
N SER A 5 77.89 55.77 -10.58
CA SER A 5 77.16 54.55 -10.88
C SER A 5 75.98 54.46 -9.90
N TYR A 6 74.76 54.53 -10.41
CA TYR A 6 73.57 54.26 -9.60
C TYR A 6 73.39 52.75 -9.48
N GLY A 7 73.99 52.18 -8.43
CA GLY A 7 73.66 50.84 -7.95
C GLY A 7 72.24 50.83 -7.39
N TYR A 8 71.33 50.19 -8.09
CA TYR A 8 69.96 49.96 -7.62
C TYR A 8 70.00 48.96 -6.46
N SER A 9 70.00 49.46 -5.22
CA SER A 9 69.86 48.66 -4.00
C SER A 9 68.38 48.56 -3.65
N GLY A 10 67.80 47.37 -3.80
CA GLY A 10 66.42 47.09 -3.43
C GLY A 10 66.22 47.06 -1.91
N PRO A 11 65.09 47.57 -1.39
CA PRO A 11 64.65 47.29 -0.03
C PRO A 11 63.58 46.20 -0.03
N ASN A 12 63.83 45.18 0.77
CA ASN A 12 62.90 44.13 1.18
C ASN A 12 61.59 44.73 1.70
N GLY A 13 60.49 44.40 1.03
CA GLY A 13 59.13 44.51 1.56
C GLY A 13 58.54 43.13 1.77
N HIS A 14 58.88 42.50 2.89
CA HIS A 14 58.13 41.34 3.38
C HIS A 14 56.77 41.84 3.90
N TYR A 15 55.70 41.62 3.11
CA TYR A 15 54.39 41.40 3.70
C TYR A 15 54.17 39.91 3.78
N ALA A 16 54.29 39.43 5.02
CA ALA A 16 53.83 38.14 5.44
C ALA A 16 52.30 38.01 5.25
N SER A 17 51.84 36.77 5.43
CA SER A 17 50.45 36.38 5.61
C SER A 17 49.72 36.09 4.30
N GLY A 18 49.19 34.91 4.06
CA GLY A 18 48.93 33.77 4.92
C GLY A 18 48.08 32.81 4.10
N LYS A 19 48.24 31.52 4.36
CA LYS A 19 47.55 30.43 3.67
C LYS A 19 46.03 30.63 3.73
N GLU A 20 45.40 30.99 2.62
CA GLU A 20 43.93 31.05 2.48
C GLU A 20 43.46 30.18 1.29
N THR A 21 44.06 29.01 1.10
CA THR A 21 43.55 27.99 0.15
C THR A 21 42.66 26.94 0.84
N GLY A 22 42.53 27.02 2.18
CA GLY A 22 41.66 26.15 2.97
C GLY A 22 40.21 26.64 3.07
N SER A 23 39.96 27.95 3.02
CA SER A 23 38.63 28.56 3.19
C SER A 23 37.72 28.32 1.98
N LYS A 24 38.23 28.48 0.75
CA LYS A 24 37.47 28.25 -0.49
C LYS A 24 36.97 26.80 -0.65
N LYS A 25 37.80 25.82 -0.26
CA LYS A 25 37.42 24.40 -0.29
C LYS A 25 36.32 24.10 0.73
N LYS A 26 36.41 24.65 1.94
CA LYS A 26 35.38 24.50 2.99
C LYS A 26 34.06 25.16 2.58
N ILE A 27 34.10 26.31 1.93
CA ILE A 27 32.90 26.99 1.39
C ILE A 27 32.26 26.16 0.28
N CYS A 28 33.05 25.62 -0.65
CA CYS A 28 32.54 24.78 -1.73
C CYS A 28 31.90 23.48 -1.20
N ILE A 29 32.52 22.86 -0.18
CA ILE A 29 31.95 21.70 0.52
C ILE A 29 30.66 22.09 1.24
N ALA A 30 30.63 23.22 1.94
CA ALA A 30 29.42 23.68 2.63
C ALA A 30 28.25 23.92 1.66
N ILE A 31 28.53 24.50 0.49
CA ILE A 31 27.53 24.68 -0.58
C ILE A 31 27.06 23.32 -1.10
N GLY A 32 27.98 22.38 -1.35
CA GLY A 32 27.63 21.02 -1.79
C GLY A 32 26.73 20.29 -0.79
N VAL A 33 27.04 20.39 0.51
CA VAL A 33 26.22 19.81 1.59
C VAL A 33 24.85 20.48 1.63
N LEU A 34 24.79 21.81 1.51
CA LEU A 34 23.52 22.54 1.49
C LEU A 34 22.63 22.11 0.31
N VAL A 35 23.20 21.99 -0.89
CA VAL A 35 22.48 21.54 -2.07
C VAL A 35 22.00 20.09 -1.91
N ALA A 36 22.85 19.21 -1.37
CA ALA A 36 22.44 17.82 -1.10
C ALA A 36 21.28 17.73 -0.10
N LEU A 37 21.30 18.54 0.96
CA LEU A 37 20.19 18.63 1.92
C LEU A 37 18.91 19.16 1.28
N LEU A 38 19.00 20.16 0.40
CA LEU A 38 17.83 20.68 -0.33
C LEU A 38 17.24 19.62 -1.27
N VAL A 39 18.08 18.85 -1.96
CA VAL A 39 17.62 17.75 -2.82
C VAL A 39 16.94 16.66 -1.98
N LEU A 40 17.52 16.26 -0.85
CA LEU A 40 16.91 15.30 0.08
C LEU A 40 15.57 15.79 0.62
N ALA A 41 15.48 17.06 1.00
CA ALA A 41 14.24 17.66 1.47
C ALA A 41 13.18 17.70 0.36
N ALA A 42 13.56 18.03 -0.87
CA ALA A 42 12.67 18.01 -2.03
C ALA A 42 12.16 16.60 -2.34
N ILE A 43 13.04 15.59 -2.30
CA ILE A 43 12.66 14.18 -2.46
C ILE A 43 11.71 13.77 -1.33
N ALA A 44 12.02 14.09 -0.07
CA ALA A 44 11.16 13.74 1.06
C ALA A 44 9.78 14.40 0.96
N ALA A 45 9.71 15.70 0.63
CA ALA A 45 8.45 16.39 0.42
C ALA A 45 7.66 15.81 -0.77
N PHE A 46 8.35 15.45 -1.86
CA PHE A 46 7.74 14.80 -3.01
C PHE A 46 7.20 13.40 -2.67
N LEU A 47 7.93 12.61 -1.88
CA LEU A 47 7.49 11.31 -1.40
C LEU A 47 6.29 11.44 -0.46
N ILE A 48 6.34 12.36 0.49
CA ILE A 48 5.19 12.64 1.38
C ILE A 48 3.98 13.07 0.56
N TRP A 49 4.17 13.93 -0.45
CA TRP A 49 3.09 14.29 -1.36
C TRP A 49 2.53 13.08 -2.11
N LEU A 50 3.41 12.25 -2.66
CA LEU A 50 3.04 11.09 -3.46
C LEU A 50 2.38 9.96 -2.64
N PHE A 51 2.68 9.86 -1.34
CA PHE A 51 2.16 8.81 -0.45
C PHE A 51 1.11 9.29 0.58
N VAL A 52 0.93 10.59 0.78
CA VAL A 52 -0.05 11.11 1.75
C VAL A 52 -1.18 11.83 1.04
N PHE A 53 -0.85 12.74 0.11
CA PHE A 53 -1.87 13.50 -0.62
C PHE A 53 -2.38 12.77 -1.86
N LYS A 54 -1.52 12.04 -2.58
CA LYS A 54 -2.01 11.20 -3.68
C LYS A 54 -2.87 10.04 -3.18
N ASP A 55 -2.62 9.52 -1.98
CA ASP A 55 -3.45 8.47 -1.35
C ASP A 55 -4.72 9.03 -0.69
N ALA A 56 -4.81 10.35 -0.45
CA ALA A 56 -6.05 11.00 -0.01
C ALA A 56 -7.09 11.13 -1.15
N ASP A 57 -6.63 11.31 -2.40
CA ASP A 57 -7.49 11.29 -3.60
C ASP A 57 -7.50 9.93 -4.31
N SER A 58 -6.49 9.08 -4.05
CA SER A 58 -6.39 7.72 -4.58
C SER A 58 -6.63 6.71 -3.47
N ASP A 59 -7.92 6.53 -3.16
CA ASP A 59 -8.49 5.35 -2.50
C ASP A 59 -8.29 4.05 -3.34
N ALA A 60 -7.29 4.03 -4.22
CA ALA A 60 -7.08 3.04 -5.25
C ALA A 60 -5.59 3.01 -5.63
N THR A 61 -4.76 2.24 -4.90
CA THR A 61 -3.89 1.19 -5.50
C THR A 61 -2.99 0.48 -4.47
N ILE A 62 -2.64 1.04 -3.31
CA ILE A 62 -1.99 0.24 -2.23
C ILE A 62 -3.04 -0.39 -1.28
N SER A 63 -4.19 0.28 -1.11
CA SER A 63 -5.39 -0.28 -0.45
C SER A 63 -6.13 -1.34 -1.28
N LYS A 64 -5.68 -1.68 -2.50
CA LYS A 64 -6.34 -2.74 -3.30
C LYS A 64 -6.22 -4.14 -2.68
N GLN A 65 -5.26 -4.36 -1.76
CA GLN A 65 -5.27 -5.57 -0.91
C GLN A 65 -6.18 -5.46 0.31
N LEU A 66 -6.71 -4.27 0.59
CA LEU A 66 -7.71 -3.98 1.62
C LEU A 66 -9.04 -3.58 0.97
N SER A 67 -9.40 -4.21 -0.15
CA SER A 67 -10.85 -4.36 -0.37
C SER A 67 -11.38 -5.07 0.87
N PRO A 68 -12.45 -4.60 1.52
CA PRO A 68 -13.19 -5.44 2.44
C PRO A 68 -13.80 -6.54 1.57
N SER A 69 -12.99 -7.52 1.18
CA SER A 69 -13.44 -8.74 0.54
C SER A 69 -14.26 -9.41 1.62
N THR A 70 -15.58 -9.27 1.50
CA THR A 70 -16.53 -9.99 2.34
C THR A 70 -16.08 -11.45 2.35
N ARG A 71 -15.64 -11.93 3.51
CA ARG A 71 -15.12 -13.29 3.63
C ARG A 71 -16.29 -14.23 3.36
N VAL A 72 -16.23 -14.92 2.22
CA VAL A 72 -17.20 -15.93 1.84
C VAL A 72 -16.61 -17.31 2.11
N PHE A 73 -17.45 -18.20 2.61
CA PHE A 73 -17.14 -19.62 2.72
C PHE A 73 -18.04 -20.38 1.76
N SER A 74 -17.45 -21.23 0.92
CA SER A 74 -18.19 -22.10 0.01
C SER A 74 -17.94 -23.55 0.41
N GLY A 75 -19.03 -24.28 0.63
CA GLY A 75 -18.99 -25.68 1.04
C GLY A 75 -20.15 -26.46 0.47
N HIS A 76 -20.16 -27.77 0.75
CA HIS A 76 -21.22 -28.68 0.34
C HIS A 76 -21.83 -29.35 1.56
N MET A 77 -23.16 -29.46 1.59
CA MET A 77 -23.90 -30.11 2.65
C MET A 77 -24.78 -31.20 2.05
N LYS A 78 -24.82 -32.37 2.70
CA LYS A 78 -25.75 -33.45 2.32
C LYS A 78 -27.07 -33.24 3.04
N LEU A 79 -28.16 -33.16 2.28
CA LEU A 79 -29.52 -33.15 2.82
C LEU A 79 -29.97 -34.61 2.99
N ALA A 80 -30.29 -35.00 4.22
CA ALA A 80 -30.65 -36.40 4.54
C ALA A 80 -32.10 -36.76 4.16
N ASP A 81 -33.02 -35.79 4.26
CA ASP A 81 -34.46 -36.02 4.14
C ASP A 81 -35.08 -35.24 2.95
N VAL A 82 -34.31 -35.12 1.86
CA VAL A 82 -34.75 -34.45 0.63
C VAL A 82 -34.57 -35.40 -0.54
N LYS A 83 -35.69 -35.75 -1.19
CA LYS A 83 -35.67 -36.52 -2.42
C LYS A 83 -35.14 -35.64 -3.55
N TYR A 84 -34.10 -36.11 -4.23
CA TYR A 84 -33.55 -35.43 -5.39
C TYR A 84 -34.56 -35.39 -6.54
N SER A 85 -34.57 -34.27 -7.26
CA SER A 85 -35.37 -34.05 -8.47
C SER A 85 -34.54 -33.23 -9.44
N ASP A 86 -34.57 -33.59 -10.73
CA ASP A 86 -33.79 -32.92 -11.78
C ASP A 86 -34.16 -31.43 -11.90
N LYS A 87 -35.36 -31.04 -11.46
CA LYS A 87 -35.78 -29.65 -11.41
C LYS A 87 -34.89 -28.80 -10.49
N LEU A 88 -34.34 -29.39 -9.43
CA LEU A 88 -33.41 -28.73 -8.51
C LEU A 88 -32.04 -28.43 -9.14
N GLU A 89 -31.76 -28.94 -10.34
CA GLU A 89 -30.56 -28.52 -11.09
C GLU A 89 -30.77 -27.16 -11.78
N ASN A 90 -32.03 -26.78 -12.04
CA ASN A 90 -32.37 -25.51 -12.64
C ASN A 90 -32.61 -24.46 -11.56
N THR A 91 -31.68 -23.50 -11.45
CA THR A 91 -31.73 -22.40 -10.48
C THR A 91 -32.90 -21.43 -10.69
N LYS A 92 -33.62 -21.52 -11.82
CA LYS A 92 -34.82 -20.74 -12.12
C LYS A 92 -36.11 -21.54 -11.94
N SER A 93 -36.01 -22.79 -11.49
CA SER A 93 -37.19 -23.58 -11.18
C SER A 93 -37.78 -23.14 -9.85
N LYS A 94 -39.10 -23.22 -9.74
CA LYS A 94 -39.81 -22.91 -8.50
C LYS A 94 -39.37 -23.87 -7.38
N GLU A 95 -39.13 -25.13 -7.71
CA GLU A 95 -38.67 -26.13 -6.74
C GLU A 95 -37.27 -25.81 -6.19
N PHE A 96 -36.37 -25.26 -7.01
CA PHE A 96 -35.07 -24.78 -6.55
C PHE A 96 -35.23 -23.60 -5.59
N GLU A 97 -35.97 -22.58 -6.01
CA GLU A 97 -36.15 -21.35 -5.24
C GLU A 97 -36.77 -21.64 -3.86
N GLU A 98 -37.86 -22.39 -3.82
CA GLU A 98 -38.53 -22.75 -2.56
C GLU A 98 -37.62 -23.54 -1.61
N LEU A 99 -36.85 -24.49 -2.13
CA LEU A 99 -35.95 -25.28 -1.30
C LEU A 99 -34.72 -24.47 -0.85
N ALA A 100 -34.18 -23.63 -1.73
CA ALA A 100 -33.06 -22.74 -1.42
C ALA A 100 -33.45 -21.74 -0.32
N GLU A 101 -34.58 -21.05 -0.48
CA GLU A 101 -35.09 -20.11 0.53
C GLU A 101 -35.30 -20.78 1.89
N LYS A 102 -35.92 -21.96 1.91
CA LYS A 102 -36.12 -22.71 3.15
C LYS A 102 -34.79 -23.06 3.82
N LEU A 103 -33.79 -23.49 3.06
CA LEU A 103 -32.48 -23.85 3.62
C LEU A 103 -31.69 -22.63 4.07
N GLU A 104 -31.73 -21.53 3.32
CA GLU A 104 -31.10 -20.27 3.70
C GLU A 104 -31.68 -19.73 5.01
N ALA A 105 -33.00 -19.80 5.19
CA ALA A 105 -33.67 -19.42 6.44
C ALA A 105 -33.25 -20.29 7.63
N VAL A 106 -33.17 -21.62 7.45
CA VAL A 106 -32.70 -22.54 8.51
C VAL A 106 -31.25 -22.27 8.87
N LEU A 107 -30.39 -22.00 7.87
CA LEU A 107 -28.98 -21.65 8.11
C LEU A 107 -28.87 -20.32 8.86
N GLU A 108 -29.65 -19.31 8.47
CA GLU A 108 -29.71 -18.03 9.17
C GLU A 108 -30.11 -18.19 10.63
N GLU A 109 -31.18 -18.93 10.93
CA GLU A 109 -31.60 -19.20 12.30
C GLU A 109 -30.50 -19.91 13.10
N ASN A 110 -29.90 -20.95 12.52
CA ASN A 110 -28.89 -21.75 13.18
C ASN A 110 -27.59 -20.96 13.47
N TYR A 111 -27.11 -20.16 12.51
CA TYR A 111 -25.91 -19.34 12.72
C TYR A 111 -26.15 -18.18 13.69
N ASN A 112 -27.38 -17.66 13.77
CA ASN A 112 -27.73 -16.62 14.73
C ASN A 112 -27.97 -17.16 16.15
N THR A 113 -28.16 -18.48 16.31
CA THR A 113 -28.39 -19.09 17.62
C THR A 113 -27.13 -19.06 18.50
N ASP A 114 -25.94 -19.19 17.92
CA ASP A 114 -24.67 -19.12 18.67
C ASP A 114 -24.07 -17.70 18.56
N PRO A 115 -23.82 -17.02 19.69
CA PRO A 115 -23.19 -15.69 19.70
C PRO A 115 -21.84 -15.62 18.97
N LEU A 116 -21.09 -16.73 18.89
CA LEU A 116 -19.83 -16.79 18.17
C LEU A 116 -20.01 -16.65 16.66
N PHE A 117 -21.06 -17.26 16.09
CA PHE A 117 -21.34 -17.20 14.67
C PHE A 117 -22.15 -15.96 14.29
N ALA A 118 -23.12 -15.57 15.13
CA ALA A 118 -23.99 -14.42 14.91
C ALA A 118 -23.21 -13.11 14.66
N LYS A 119 -22.05 -12.93 15.32
CA LYS A 119 -21.19 -11.75 15.16
C LYS A 119 -20.60 -11.61 13.75
N TYR A 120 -20.41 -12.71 13.03
CA TYR A 120 -19.71 -12.75 11.75
C TYR A 120 -20.60 -13.18 10.59
N TYR A 121 -21.75 -13.78 10.87
CA TYR A 121 -22.72 -14.19 9.88
C TYR A 121 -23.40 -12.96 9.25
N THR A 122 -23.59 -13.01 7.93
CA THR A 122 -24.28 -11.95 7.18
C THR A 122 -25.39 -12.55 6.32
N LYS A 123 -25.06 -13.55 5.50
CA LYS A 123 -25.99 -14.23 4.62
C LYS A 123 -25.49 -15.62 4.25
N SER A 124 -26.41 -16.55 4.04
CA SER A 124 -26.20 -17.82 3.35
C SER A 124 -26.80 -17.73 1.95
N ALA A 125 -26.17 -18.39 0.98
CA ALA A 125 -26.70 -18.50 -0.38
C ALA A 125 -26.52 -19.92 -0.90
N VAL A 126 -27.60 -20.54 -1.36
CA VAL A 126 -27.56 -21.85 -2.01
C VAL A 126 -27.30 -21.65 -3.50
N THR A 127 -26.15 -22.12 -3.96
CA THR A 127 -25.73 -21.91 -5.36
C THR A 127 -26.17 -23.03 -6.29
N ALA A 128 -26.36 -24.25 -5.79
CA ALA A 128 -26.76 -25.42 -6.58
C ALA A 128 -27.19 -26.59 -5.68
N PHE A 129 -28.11 -27.41 -6.18
CA PHE A 129 -28.33 -28.77 -5.69
C PHE A 129 -27.70 -29.77 -6.64
N ARG A 130 -27.16 -30.87 -6.09
CA ARG A 130 -26.51 -31.92 -6.90
C ARG A 130 -26.81 -33.28 -6.32
N TYR A 131 -27.02 -34.26 -7.21
CA TYR A 131 -27.04 -35.66 -6.83
C TYR A 131 -25.63 -36.12 -6.43
N ARG A 132 -25.51 -36.81 -5.30
CA ARG A 132 -24.23 -37.39 -4.89
C ARG A 132 -24.01 -38.72 -5.62
N GLN A 133 -23.13 -38.75 -6.61
CA GLN A 133 -22.50 -40.01 -7.00
C GLN A 133 -21.48 -40.37 -5.91
N ALA A 134 -21.63 -41.56 -5.33
CA ALA A 134 -20.61 -42.11 -4.44
C ALA A 134 -19.34 -42.36 -5.27
N PHE A 135 -18.22 -41.79 -4.82
CA PHE A 135 -16.88 -42.26 -5.21
C PHE A 135 -16.40 -43.24 -4.15
#